data_AF-A0A536DDQ5-F1
#
_entry.id   AF-A0A536DDQ5-F1
#
_cell.length_a   1.000
_cell.length_b   1.000
_cell.length_c   1.000
_cell.angle_alpha   90.00
_cell.angle_beta   90.00
_cell.angle_gamma   90.00
#
_symmetry.space_group_name_H-M   'P 1'
#
loop_
_entity.id
_entity.type
_entity.pdbx_description
1 polymer ?
#
loop_
_entity_poly.entity_id
_entity_poly.type
_entity_poly.pdbx_seq_one_letter_code
_entity_poly.pdbx_strand_id
1 'polypeptide(L)'
;MTGLGVFLVSAVMLVPALLIAIPVHEMGHAAAAYLLGDRSVRYFGYFTWNPRRFLDPLGVIAVFIALIGWGRKVPVQPNRISTMGQKVLYELGGPAANLLAAVVVGVIL
;
A
#
# COMPACT_ATOMS: atom_id res chain seq x y z
N MET A 1 9.08 -29.86 11.75
CA MET A 1 9.92 -28.74 11.30
C MET A 1 10.49 -28.06 12.53
N THR A 2 11.77 -27.68 12.55
CA THR A 2 12.36 -26.93 13.68
C THR A 2 11.67 -25.56 13.81
N GLY A 3 11.75 -24.93 14.99
CA GLY A 3 11.19 -23.58 15.18
C GLY A 3 11.75 -22.55 14.18
N LEU A 4 13.02 -22.69 13.80
CA LEU A 4 13.65 -21.89 12.75
C LEU A 4 13.01 -22.14 11.37
N GLY A 5 12.75 -23.40 11.01
CA GLY A 5 12.13 -23.74 9.73
C GLY A 5 10.72 -23.15 9.60
N VAL A 6 9.92 -23.19 10.67
CA VAL A 6 8.58 -22.57 10.68
C VAL A 6 8.67 -21.05 10.53
N PHE A 7 9.58 -20.41 11.27
CA PHE A 7 9.78 -18.96 11.17
C PHE A 7 10.15 -18.51 9.74
N LEU A 8 11.10 -19.20 9.11
CA LEU A 8 11.53 -18.85 7.75
C LEU A 8 10.41 -19.00 6.72
N VAL A 9 9.61 -20.06 6.81
CA VAL A 9 8.46 -20.27 5.92
C VAL A 9 7.43 -19.15 6.12
N SER A 10 7.09 -18.82 7.36
CA SER A 10 6.16 -17.73 7.66
C SER A 10 6.68 -16.38 7.16
N ALA A 11 7.98 -16.10 7.31
CA ALA A 11 8.58 -14.87 6.81
C ALA A 11 8.49 -14.76 5.28
N VAL A 12 8.75 -15.85 4.55
CA VAL A 12 8.62 -15.87 3.10
C VAL A 12 7.17 -15.62 2.67
N MET A 13 6.18 -16.17 3.39
CA MET A 13 4.76 -15.95 3.09
C MET A 13 4.32 -14.49 3.29
N LEU A 14 5.06 -13.67 4.02
CA LEU A 14 4.76 -12.24 4.22
C LEU A 14 5.35 -11.34 3.12
N VAL A 15 6.24 -11.85 2.27
CA VAL A 15 6.87 -11.07 1.19
C VAL A 15 5.84 -10.44 0.24
N PRO A 16 4.75 -11.11 -0.20
CA PRO A 16 3.73 -10.48 -1.02
C PRO A 16 3.04 -9.28 -0.36
N ALA A 17 2.91 -9.27 0.98
CA ALA A 17 2.37 -8.12 1.69
C ALA A 17 3.24 -6.87 1.49
N LEU A 18 4.56 -7.04 1.50
CA LEU A 18 5.53 -5.96 1.31
C LEU A 18 5.67 -5.52 -0.14
N LEU A 19 5.67 -6.47 -1.08
CA LEU A 19 5.97 -6.19 -2.49
C LEU A 19 4.74 -5.85 -3.32
N ILE A 20 3.55 -6.26 -2.87
CA ILE A 20 2.30 -6.09 -3.61
C ILE A 20 1.31 -5.30 -2.78
N ALA A 21 0.90 -5.81 -1.61
CA ALA A 21 -0.20 -5.21 -0.87
C ALA A 21 0.09 -3.76 -0.43
N ILE A 22 1.25 -3.48 0.19
CA ILE A 22 1.60 -2.12 0.62
C ILE A 22 1.76 -1.17 -0.60
N PRO A 23 2.54 -1.51 -1.65
CA PRO A 23 2.65 -0.64 -2.82
C PRO A 23 1.31 -0.36 -3.50
N VAL A 24 0.48 -1.39 -3.72
CA VAL A 24 -0.84 -1.23 -4.35
C VAL A 24 -1.75 -0.36 -3.50
N HIS A 25 -1.75 -0.54 -2.17
CA HIS A 25 -2.52 0.28 -1.25
C HIS A 25 -2.16 1.77 -1.36
N GLU A 26 -0.87 2.09 -1.29
CA GLU A 26 -0.41 3.49 -1.38
C GLU A 26 -0.64 4.06 -2.79
N MET A 27 -0.45 3.25 -3.85
CA MET A 27 -0.82 3.63 -5.21
C MET A 27 -2.32 3.90 -5.35
N GLY A 28 -3.17 3.20 -4.59
CA GLY A 28 -4.62 3.42 -4.51
C GLY A 28 -4.96 4.80 -3.93
N HIS A 29 -4.31 5.18 -2.82
CA HIS A 29 -4.42 6.54 -2.28
C HIS A 29 -3.94 7.60 -3.28
N ALA A 30 -2.82 7.36 -3.96
CA ALA A 30 -2.32 8.25 -5.01
C ALA A 30 -3.31 8.37 -6.18
N ALA A 31 -3.93 7.27 -6.61
CA ALA A 31 -4.93 7.27 -7.67
C ALA A 31 -6.18 8.07 -7.25
N ALA A 32 -6.67 7.87 -6.02
CA ALA A 32 -7.79 8.64 -5.50
C ALA A 32 -7.47 10.14 -5.42
N ALA A 33 -6.30 10.51 -4.88
CA ALA A 33 -5.85 11.90 -4.83
C ALA A 33 -5.75 12.53 -6.24
N TYR A 34 -5.24 11.77 -7.21
CA TYR A 34 -5.16 12.21 -8.60
C TYR A 34 -6.54 12.49 -9.21
N LEU A 35 -7.50 11.60 -8.98
CA LEU A 35 -8.89 11.75 -9.44
C LEU A 35 -9.60 12.93 -8.77
N LEU A 36 -9.26 13.22 -7.51
CA LEU A 36 -9.77 14.37 -6.77
C LEU A 36 -9.11 15.71 -7.16
N GLY A 37 -8.11 15.67 -8.06
CA GLY A 37 -7.49 16.86 -8.65
C GLY A 37 -6.09 17.17 -8.15
N ASP A 38 -5.52 16.37 -7.23
CA ASP A 38 -4.12 16.49 -6.84
C ASP A 38 -3.21 15.79 -7.86
N ARG A 39 -2.77 16.55 -8.85
CA ARG A 39 -1.83 16.03 -9.87
C ARG A 39 -0.39 15.88 -9.34
N SER A 40 -0.07 16.37 -8.15
CA SER A 40 1.30 16.34 -7.61
C SER A 40 1.82 14.92 -7.38
N VAL A 41 0.93 13.99 -7.00
CA VAL A 41 1.25 12.57 -6.79
C VAL A 41 1.89 11.91 -8.03
N ARG A 42 1.51 12.35 -9.24
CA ARG A 42 2.10 11.87 -10.50
C ARG A 42 3.54 12.38 -10.65
N TYR A 43 3.78 13.66 -10.40
CA TYR A 43 5.11 14.28 -10.54
C TYR A 43 6.07 13.82 -9.43
N PHE A 44 5.54 13.54 -8.24
CA PHE A 44 6.32 12.93 -7.18
C PHE A 44 6.65 11.46 -7.46
N GLY A 45 6.00 10.82 -8.44
CA GLY A 45 6.34 9.46 -8.85
C GLY A 45 5.69 8.38 -8.00
N TYR A 46 4.45 8.59 -7.55
CA TYR A 46 3.66 7.58 -6.83
C TYR A 46 2.88 6.64 -7.76
N PHE A 47 3.04 6.77 -9.08
CA PHE A 47 2.61 5.77 -10.05
C PHE A 47 3.83 4.99 -10.56
N THR A 48 4.47 4.27 -9.65
CA THR A 48 5.67 3.46 -9.93
C THR A 48 5.53 2.09 -9.25
N TRP A 49 6.09 1.06 -9.86
CA TRP A 49 6.17 -0.26 -9.23
C TRP A 49 7.39 -0.45 -8.31
N ASN A 50 8.20 0.58 -8.11
CA ASN A 50 9.35 0.49 -7.21
C ASN A 50 8.88 0.39 -5.73
N PRO A 51 8.94 -0.79 -5.08
CA PRO A 51 8.37 -0.99 -3.75
C PRO A 51 9.06 -0.12 -2.69
N ARG A 52 10.35 0.19 -2.89
CA ARG A 52 11.14 1.04 -1.99
C ARG A 52 10.53 2.42 -1.79
N ARG A 53 9.69 2.88 -2.72
CA ARG A 53 8.99 4.16 -2.61
C ARG A 53 7.90 4.16 -1.53
N PHE A 54 7.28 2.99 -1.32
CA PHE A 54 6.15 2.80 -0.43
C PHE A 54 6.52 2.10 0.86
N LEU A 55 7.71 1.50 0.95
CA LEU A 55 8.13 0.80 2.16
C LEU A 55 8.73 1.75 3.21
N ASP A 56 8.14 1.72 4.40
CA ASP A 56 8.72 2.29 5.60
C ASP A 56 9.57 1.24 6.33
N PRO A 57 10.83 1.52 6.70
CA PRO A 57 11.70 0.53 7.34
C PRO A 57 11.12 -0.05 8.64
N LEU A 58 10.45 0.78 9.46
CA LEU A 58 9.82 0.30 10.70
C LEU A 58 8.57 -0.51 10.39
N GLY A 59 7.78 -0.07 9.41
CA GLY A 59 6.62 -0.83 8.93
C GLY A 59 7.00 -2.20 8.37
N VAL A 60 8.12 -2.30 7.65
CA VAL A 60 8.66 -3.58 7.15
C VAL A 60 9.07 -4.50 8.30
N ILE A 61 9.77 -3.99 9.30
CA ILE A 61 10.17 -4.78 10.47
C ILE A 61 8.93 -5.26 11.21
N ALA A 62 7.93 -4.39 11.41
CA ALA A 62 6.68 -4.69 12.10
C ALA A 62 5.94 -5.88 11.47
N VAL A 63 5.97 -6.04 10.14
CA VAL A 63 5.30 -7.16 9.45
C VAL A 63 5.81 -8.50 9.96
N PHE A 64 7.11 -8.64 10.22
CA PHE A 64 7.70 -9.92 10.63
C PHE A 64 7.57 -10.21 12.13
N ILE A 65 7.51 -9.17 12.97
CA ILE A 65 7.52 -9.33 14.44
C ILE A 65 6.11 -9.24 15.06
N ALA A 66 5.22 -8.46 14.44
CA ALA A 66 3.91 -8.14 14.97
C ALA A 66 2.76 -8.49 14.01
N LEU A 67 3.07 -8.99 12.80
CA LEU A 67 2.09 -9.29 11.75
C LEU A 67 1.22 -8.08 11.37
N ILE A 68 1.73 -6.87 11.61
CA ILE A 68 1.13 -5.59 11.27
C ILE A 68 2.17 -4.81 10.48
N GLY A 69 1.76 -4.10 9.44
CA GLY A 69 2.65 -3.29 8.63
C GLY A 69 1.99 -2.02 8.14
N TRP A 70 2.82 -1.03 7.81
CA TRP A 70 2.40 0.20 7.13
C TRP A 70 3.42 0.61 6.09
N GLY A 71 2.96 1.39 5.11
CA GLY A 71 3.82 2.02 4.11
C GLY A 71 4.21 3.44 4.48
N ARG A 72 5.07 4.03 3.65
CA ARG A 72 5.24 5.48 3.60
C ARG A 72 4.05 6.09 2.89
N LYS A 73 3.33 6.93 3.64
CA LYS A 73 2.16 7.66 3.13
C LYS A 73 2.51 8.50 1.89
N VAL A 74 1.58 8.52 0.95
CA VAL A 74 1.63 9.43 -0.19
C VAL A 74 1.45 10.89 0.26
N PRO A 75 2.39 11.80 -0.05
CA PRO A 75 2.22 13.22 0.19
C PRO A 75 1.19 13.77 -0.78
N VAL A 76 0.12 14.33 -0.23
CA VAL A 76 -0.98 14.96 -0.98
C VAL A 76 -1.09 16.42 -0.61
N GLN A 77 -1.62 17.23 -1.52
CA GLN A 77 -1.93 18.64 -1.31
C GLN A 77 -3.28 18.78 -0.59
N PRO A 78 -3.32 19.23 0.68
CA PRO A 78 -4.56 19.25 1.47
C PRO A 78 -5.62 20.19 0.89
N ASN A 79 -5.21 21.22 0.14
CA ASN A 79 -6.13 22.15 -0.53
C ASN A 79 -6.87 21.53 -1.73
N ARG A 80 -6.44 20.36 -2.22
CA ARG A 80 -7.13 19.60 -3.29
C ARG A 80 -8.18 18.62 -2.75
N ILE A 81 -8.07 18.25 -1.48
CA ILE A 81 -8.95 17.29 -0.79
C ILE A 81 -9.58 18.01 0.41
N SER A 82 -10.57 18.86 0.14
CA SER A 82 -11.09 19.81 1.12
C SER A 82 -12.38 19.35 1.80
N THR A 83 -13.28 18.71 1.07
CA THR A 83 -14.58 18.27 1.61
C THR A 83 -14.47 16.93 2.33
N MET A 84 -15.41 16.66 3.24
CA MET A 84 -15.44 15.37 3.95
C MET A 84 -15.59 14.19 2.98
N GLY A 85 -16.43 14.33 1.95
CA GLY A 85 -16.59 13.29 0.92
C GLY A 85 -15.30 13.00 0.15
N GLN A 86 -14.53 14.04 -0.18
CA GLN A 86 -13.23 13.86 -0.84
C GLN A 86 -12.22 13.15 0.08
N LYS A 87 -12.19 13.50 1.37
CA LYS A 87 -11.32 12.82 2.35
C LYS A 87 -11.69 11.34 2.48
N VAL A 88 -12.98 11.01 2.56
CA VAL A 88 -13.44 9.62 2.59
C VAL A 88 -13.03 8.88 1.32
N LEU A 89 -13.24 9.47 0.13
CA LEU A 89 -12.83 8.85 -1.14
C LEU A 89 -11.30 8.62 -1.19
N TYR A 90 -10.51 9.57 -0.71
CA TYR A 90 -9.06 9.44 -0.61
C TYR A 90 -8.64 8.29 0.32
N GLU A 91 -9.20 8.22 1.53
CA GLU A 91 -8.90 7.17 2.50
C GLU A 91 -9.37 5.77 2.03
N LEU A 92 -10.44 5.70 1.23
CA LEU A 92 -10.92 4.45 0.64
C LEU A 92 -10.09 4.00 -0.57
N GLY A 93 -9.27 4.87 -1.16
CA GLY A 93 -8.46 4.56 -2.34
C GLY A 93 -7.53 3.37 -2.12
N GLY A 94 -6.82 3.31 -1.00
CA GLY A 94 -5.93 2.20 -0.66
C GLY A 94 -6.65 0.87 -0.42
N PRO A 95 -7.66 0.81 0.48
CA PRO A 95 -8.47 -0.38 0.67
C PRO A 95 -9.13 -0.90 -0.62
N ALA A 96 -9.67 -0.01 -1.46
CA ALA A 96 -10.26 -0.40 -2.73
C ALA A 96 -9.23 -1.02 -3.69
N ALA A 97 -8.01 -0.47 -3.75
CA ALA A 97 -6.93 -1.02 -4.58
C ALA A 97 -6.49 -2.41 -4.09
N ASN A 98 -6.43 -2.63 -2.77
CA ASN A 98 -6.13 -3.96 -2.22
C ASN A 98 -7.22 -4.98 -2.52
N LEU A 99 -8.50 -4.59 -2.40
CA LEU A 99 -9.62 -5.47 -2.76
C LEU A 99 -9.56 -5.85 -4.24
N LEU A 100 -9.28 -4.87 -5.12
CA LEU A 100 -9.09 -5.15 -6.55
C LEU A 100 -7.92 -6.11 -6.79
N ALA A 101 -6.78 -5.89 -6.15
CA ALA A 101 -5.63 -6.79 -6.26
C ALA A 101 -5.94 -8.20 -5.74
N ALA A 102 -6.68 -8.32 -4.63
CA ALA A 102 -7.10 -9.61 -4.08
C ALA A 102 -8.00 -10.37 -5.05
N VAL A 103 -8.96 -9.69 -5.69
CA VAL A 103 -9.81 -10.31 -6.73
C VAL A 103 -8.98 -10.74 -7.94
N VAL A 104 -8.10 -9.87 -8.44
CA VAL A 104 -7.26 -10.19 -9.60
C VAL A 104 -6.34 -11.37 -9.32
N VAL A 105 -5.63 -11.35 -8.19
CA VAL A 105 -4.72 -12.45 -7.81
C VAL A 105 -5.49 -13.73 -7.55
N GLY A 106 -6.64 -13.66 -6.86
CA GLY A 106 -7.47 -14.82 -6.56
C GLY A 106 -8.14 -15.44 -7.77
N VAL A 107 -8.33 -14.70 -8.87
CA VAL A 107 -8.81 -15.26 -10.15
C VAL A 107 -7.68 -15.92 -10.94
N ILE A 108 -6.44 -15.46 -10.77
CA ILE A 108 -5.27 -15.95 -11.50
C ILE A 108 -4.70 -17.25 -10.87
N LEU A 109 -4.77 -17.38 -9.55
CA LEU A 109 -4.28 -18.55 -8.80
C LEU A 109 -5.31 -19.67 -8.73
#